data_AF-A0ABD5YDG6-F1
#
_entry.id   AF-A0ABD5YDG6-F1
#
_cell.length_a   1.000
_cell.length_b   1.000
_cell.length_c   1.000
_cell.angle_alpha   90.00
_cell.angle_beta   90.00
_cell.angle_gamma   90.00
#
_symmetry.space_group_name_H-M   'P 1'
#
loop_
_entity.id
_entity.type
_entity.pdbx_description
1 polymer ?
#
loop_
_entity_poly.entity_id
_entity_poly.type
_entity_poly.pdbx_seq_one_letter_code
_entity_poly.pdbx_strand_id
1 'polypeptide(L)'
;MAPAEDDISIEEKRVYAGTAGRTDAYVATEGGVVRVALSADKVGAFDMVAREPARDVAVLPSEARADLVGVATGEGLRVAAVGDTPEFEPVASDPLVAVGVHDDAFLVAGEDGGIDRIAVDGEGSVSTSAHAGTVSDPRAIDGPLVAAGDGVYQVSGGDGTGSDPALAAVGLDDARDVAGSGMPLAATGSGLYWLGNGWMTALEGVAEAVAADGDGHAMAVVGGEIRVHGAEETAGGTDAWDDETWRVADLPVDEDAVALGYGPGLSVAVTAGGTLCVDAGDGWRHQVVGVRDVEGVALAVVE
;
A
#
# COMPACT_ATOMS: atom_id res chain seq x y z
N MET A 1 -15.29 -14.81 57.85
CA MET A 1 -15.52 -15.29 56.48
C MET A 1 -14.96 -14.20 55.58
N ALA A 2 -13.69 -14.36 55.18
CA ALA A 2 -13.02 -13.42 54.28
C ALA A 2 -13.47 -13.73 52.84
N PRO A 3 -13.64 -12.72 51.97
CA PRO A 3 -13.89 -12.98 50.56
C PRO A 3 -12.63 -13.57 49.92
N ALA A 4 -12.84 -14.55 49.04
CA ALA A 4 -11.79 -15.18 48.27
C ALA A 4 -11.15 -14.15 47.33
N GLU A 5 -9.82 -14.17 47.29
CA GLU A 5 -9.01 -13.51 46.27
C GLU A 5 -9.35 -14.20 44.94
N ASP A 6 -9.93 -13.46 43.99
CA ASP A 6 -10.09 -13.93 42.61
C ASP A 6 -8.68 -14.05 41.99
N ASP A 7 -8.19 -15.27 42.02
CA ASP A 7 -6.94 -15.72 41.43
C ASP A 7 -7.11 -15.77 39.90
N ILE A 8 -7.04 -14.60 39.25
CA ILE A 8 -6.94 -14.51 37.79
C ILE A 8 -5.67 -15.24 37.35
N SER A 9 -5.87 -16.35 36.65
CA SER A 9 -4.80 -17.26 36.23
C SER A 9 -3.70 -16.53 35.46
N ILE A 10 -2.44 -16.95 35.63
CA ILE A 10 -1.28 -16.39 34.92
C ILE A 10 -1.44 -16.50 33.39
N GLU A 11 -2.27 -17.42 32.87
CA GLU A 11 -2.62 -17.50 31.45
C GLU A 11 -3.49 -16.31 30.99
N GLU A 12 -4.41 -15.83 31.82
CA GLU A 12 -5.31 -14.71 31.50
C GLU A 12 -4.59 -13.34 31.58
N LYS A 13 -3.50 -13.26 32.36
CA LYS A 13 -2.58 -12.11 32.34
C LYS A 13 -1.64 -12.07 31.13
N ARG A 14 -1.50 -13.16 30.37
CA ARG A 14 -0.72 -13.18 29.11
C ARG A 14 -1.54 -12.79 27.89
N VAL A 15 -2.85 -12.61 28.03
CA VAL A 15 -3.76 -12.24 26.92
C VAL A 15 -3.75 -10.72 26.63
N TYR A 16 -3.15 -9.90 27.49
CA TYR A 16 -2.93 -8.45 27.22
C TYR A 16 -1.44 -8.07 27.16
N ALA A 17 -0.56 -9.04 26.94
CA ALA A 17 0.85 -8.82 26.62
C ALA A 17 1.26 -9.61 25.37
N GLY A 18 0.33 -9.75 24.41
CA GLY A 18 0.75 -9.86 23.02
C GLY A 18 1.25 -8.48 22.64
N THR A 19 2.57 -8.29 22.58
CA THR A 19 3.15 -7.18 21.84
C THR A 19 2.47 -7.22 20.47
N ALA A 20 1.54 -6.31 20.18
CA ALA A 20 1.14 -6.10 18.79
C ALA A 20 2.45 -5.89 18.05
N GLY A 21 2.77 -6.80 17.12
CA GLY A 21 4.05 -6.81 16.42
C GLY A 21 4.35 -5.42 15.89
N ARG A 22 5.63 -5.04 15.89
CA ARG A 22 6.02 -3.75 15.33
C ARG A 22 5.68 -3.79 13.83
N THR A 23 5.04 -2.74 13.34
CA THR A 23 4.84 -2.55 11.90
C THR A 23 5.69 -1.37 11.48
N ASP A 24 6.50 -1.51 10.44
CA ASP A 24 7.29 -0.42 9.90
C ASP A 24 6.58 0.14 8.65
N ALA A 25 6.29 1.44 8.64
CA ALA A 25 5.83 2.15 7.46
C ALA A 25 7.04 2.74 6.71
N TYR A 26 7.19 2.38 5.44
CA TYR A 26 8.20 2.94 4.55
C TYR A 26 7.53 4.01 3.68
N VAL A 27 8.00 5.24 3.79
CA VAL A 27 7.46 6.39 3.06
C VAL A 27 8.45 6.78 1.97
N ALA A 28 8.04 6.67 0.70
CA ALA A 28 8.80 7.12 -0.45
C ALA A 28 8.66 8.64 -0.61
N THR A 29 9.78 9.32 -0.85
CA THR A 29 9.85 10.78 -0.96
C THR A 29 10.93 11.19 -1.98
N GLU A 30 10.85 12.42 -2.49
CA GLU A 30 11.94 13.01 -3.31
C GLU A 30 13.30 13.00 -2.57
N GLY A 31 13.30 13.05 -1.24
CA GLY A 31 14.51 12.99 -0.41
C GLY A 31 15.03 11.58 -0.10
N GLY A 32 14.27 10.55 -0.47
CA GLY A 32 14.55 9.13 -0.23
C GLY A 32 13.49 8.42 0.60
N VAL A 33 13.87 7.38 1.32
CA VAL A 33 12.92 6.53 2.07
C VAL A 33 13.04 6.78 3.55
N VAL A 34 11.93 7.13 4.19
CA VAL A 34 11.82 7.22 5.65
C VAL A 34 11.08 6.02 6.18
N ARG A 35 11.68 5.31 7.12
CA ARG A 35 11.02 4.25 7.86
C ARG A 35 10.45 4.84 9.15
N VAL A 36 9.20 4.56 9.45
CA VAL A 36 8.51 4.94 10.68
C VAL A 36 8.06 3.68 11.40
N ALA A 37 8.58 3.45 12.61
CA ALA A 37 8.16 2.34 13.43
C ALA A 37 6.80 2.62 14.06
N LEU A 38 5.85 1.72 13.89
CA LEU A 38 4.49 1.78 14.43
C LEU A 38 4.28 0.62 15.42
N SER A 39 3.59 0.91 16.51
CA SER A 39 3.15 -0.10 17.48
C SER A 39 1.71 0.21 17.88
N ALA A 40 0.77 -0.55 17.33
CA ALA A 40 -0.65 -0.19 17.33
C ALA A 40 -0.83 1.25 16.80
N ASP A 41 -1.55 2.10 17.52
CA ASP A 41 -1.80 3.51 17.18
C ASP A 41 -0.61 4.44 17.49
N LYS A 42 0.52 3.92 17.97
CA LYS A 42 1.67 4.74 18.37
C LYS A 42 2.69 4.86 17.26
N VAL A 43 2.97 6.10 16.89
CA VAL A 43 4.12 6.44 16.05
C VAL A 43 5.38 6.49 16.91
N GLY A 44 6.34 5.62 16.61
CA GLY A 44 7.61 5.47 17.29
C GLY A 44 8.75 6.24 16.62
N ALA A 45 9.93 5.63 16.61
CA ALA A 45 11.10 6.20 15.96
C ALA A 45 10.94 6.20 14.44
N PHE A 46 11.51 7.22 13.79
CA PHE A 46 11.59 7.26 12.34
C PHE A 46 12.99 7.70 11.91
N ASP A 47 13.47 7.09 10.83
CA ASP A 47 14.83 7.26 10.33
C ASP A 47 14.81 7.29 8.80
N MET A 48 15.67 8.11 8.21
CA MET A 48 15.93 8.05 6.77
C MET A 48 16.83 6.85 6.48
N VAL A 49 16.25 5.81 5.87
CA VAL A 49 16.91 4.53 5.60
C VAL A 49 17.53 4.46 4.21
N ALA A 50 17.06 5.28 3.27
CA ALA A 50 17.69 5.52 1.98
C ALA A 50 17.65 7.01 1.64
N ARG A 51 18.65 7.49 0.89
CA ARG A 51 18.79 8.91 0.50
C ARG A 51 18.67 9.16 -1.00
N GLU A 52 18.50 8.09 -1.76
CA GLU A 52 18.22 8.17 -3.20
C GLU A 52 16.74 8.51 -3.37
N PRO A 53 16.36 9.49 -4.21
CA PRO A 53 14.96 9.84 -4.45
C PRO A 53 14.10 8.62 -4.78
N ALA A 54 13.04 8.44 -4.02
CA ALA A 54 12.12 7.32 -4.14
C ALA A 54 10.80 7.82 -4.73
N ARG A 55 10.29 7.09 -5.71
CA ARG A 55 9.05 7.41 -6.43
C ARG A 55 7.88 6.55 -6.03
N ASP A 56 8.15 5.36 -5.51
CA ASP A 56 7.14 4.47 -4.99
C ASP A 56 7.79 3.38 -4.13
N VAL A 57 6.99 2.68 -3.33
CA VAL A 57 7.45 1.64 -2.41
C VAL A 57 6.39 0.56 -2.23
N ALA A 58 6.81 -0.70 -2.23
CA ALA A 58 5.96 -1.85 -1.95
C ALA A 58 6.67 -2.87 -1.06
N VAL A 59 5.89 -3.71 -0.37
CA VAL A 59 6.40 -4.78 0.48
C VAL A 59 5.99 -6.12 -0.11
N LEU A 60 6.99 -6.93 -0.47
CA LEU A 60 6.82 -8.30 -0.93
C LEU A 60 6.87 -9.23 0.30
N PRO A 61 5.74 -9.84 0.69
CA PRO A 61 5.70 -10.73 1.84
C PRO A 61 6.48 -12.02 1.57
N SER A 62 6.94 -12.66 2.65
CA SER A 62 7.63 -13.94 2.54
C SER A 62 7.38 -14.85 3.76
N GLU A 63 6.94 -16.09 3.48
CA GLU A 63 6.73 -17.12 4.50
C GLU A 63 8.04 -17.74 5.07
N ALA A 64 9.18 -17.53 4.39
CA ALA A 64 10.42 -18.25 4.68
C ALA A 64 11.54 -17.37 5.29
N ARG A 65 11.35 -16.05 5.26
CA ARG A 65 12.32 -15.00 5.63
C ARG A 65 11.58 -13.69 5.86
N ALA A 66 12.28 -12.69 6.38
CA ALA A 66 11.75 -11.34 6.45
C ALA A 66 11.23 -10.87 5.09
N ASP A 67 10.15 -10.10 5.12
CA ASP A 67 9.59 -9.43 3.96
C ASP A 67 10.65 -8.57 3.27
N LEU A 68 10.46 -8.33 1.98
CA LEU A 68 11.35 -7.48 1.19
C LEU A 68 10.65 -6.16 0.88
N VAL A 69 11.31 -5.05 1.15
CA VAL A 69 10.86 -3.73 0.72
C VAL A 69 11.50 -3.41 -0.64
N GLY A 70 10.66 -3.17 -1.65
CA GLY A 70 11.05 -2.74 -2.98
C GLY A 70 10.76 -1.26 -3.17
N VAL A 71 11.70 -0.51 -3.74
CA VAL A 71 11.60 0.93 -3.95
C VAL A 71 11.85 1.24 -5.42
N ALA A 72 10.90 1.90 -6.06
CA ALA A 72 11.07 2.44 -7.41
C ALA A 72 11.86 3.74 -7.35
N THR A 73 12.95 3.84 -8.10
CA THR A 73 13.77 5.05 -8.19
C THR A 73 14.04 5.42 -9.66
N GLY A 74 14.57 6.63 -9.87
CA GLY A 74 15.08 7.05 -11.17
C GLY A 74 16.29 6.25 -11.67
N GLU A 75 16.84 5.33 -10.87
CA GLU A 75 17.92 4.42 -11.23
C GLU A 75 17.51 2.94 -11.15
N GLY A 76 16.21 2.68 -11.05
CA GLY A 76 15.60 1.35 -11.08
C GLY A 76 15.08 0.83 -9.76
N LEU A 77 15.02 -0.50 -9.62
CA LEU A 77 14.46 -1.15 -8.44
C LEU A 77 15.56 -1.32 -7.39
N ARG A 78 15.31 -0.85 -6.17
CA ARG A 78 16.13 -1.12 -4.98
C ARG A 78 15.38 -2.04 -4.04
N VAL A 79 16.01 -3.09 -3.53
CA VAL A 79 15.38 -4.06 -2.63
C VAL A 79 16.21 -4.21 -1.36
N ALA A 80 15.54 -4.27 -0.22
CA ALA A 80 16.16 -4.60 1.06
C ALA A 80 15.28 -5.57 1.85
N ALA A 81 15.88 -6.37 2.73
CA ALA A 81 15.12 -7.05 3.76
C ALA A 81 14.57 -6.06 4.79
N VAL A 82 13.32 -6.24 5.20
CA VAL A 82 12.68 -5.46 6.27
C VAL A 82 13.46 -5.65 7.57
N GLY A 83 13.70 -4.54 8.28
CA GLY A 83 14.40 -4.56 9.57
C GLY A 83 14.84 -3.19 10.06
N ASP A 84 15.65 -3.18 11.12
CA ASP A 84 16.13 -1.96 11.81
C ASP A 84 17.16 -1.14 11.00
N THR A 85 17.85 -1.76 10.05
CA THR A 85 18.83 -1.11 9.19
C THR A 85 18.78 -1.77 7.81
N PRO A 86 17.73 -1.53 7.02
CA PRO A 86 17.61 -2.15 5.70
C PRO A 86 18.74 -1.67 4.79
N GLU A 87 19.38 -2.61 4.11
CA GLU A 87 20.45 -2.35 3.14
C GLU A 87 19.86 -2.54 1.74
N PHE A 88 19.68 -1.43 1.02
CA PHE A 88 19.04 -1.41 -0.30
C PHE A 88 20.05 -1.73 -1.40
N GLU A 89 19.84 -2.87 -2.06
CA GLU A 89 20.65 -3.34 -3.17
C GLU A 89 19.93 -3.15 -4.52
N PRO A 90 20.65 -2.85 -5.61
CA PRO A 90 20.05 -2.70 -6.93
C PRO A 90 19.65 -4.05 -7.54
N VAL A 91 18.40 -4.13 -8.01
CA VAL A 91 17.81 -5.32 -8.63
C VAL A 91 17.49 -5.08 -10.11
N ALA A 92 17.09 -3.86 -10.47
CA ALA A 92 16.96 -3.41 -11.85
C ALA A 92 17.59 -2.02 -12.00
N SER A 93 18.03 -1.68 -13.22
CA SER A 93 18.79 -0.44 -13.50
C SER A 93 18.06 0.58 -14.36
N ASP A 94 16.91 0.21 -14.93
CA ASP A 94 16.12 1.10 -15.78
C ASP A 94 15.19 1.97 -14.92
N PRO A 95 15.04 3.28 -15.18
CA PRO A 95 14.25 4.19 -14.35
C PRO A 95 12.80 3.73 -14.17
N LEU A 96 12.33 3.69 -12.93
CA LEU A 96 10.99 3.27 -12.57
C LEU A 96 10.16 4.43 -12.02
N VAL A 97 8.84 4.33 -12.16
CA VAL A 97 7.87 5.29 -11.61
C VAL A 97 6.94 4.68 -10.57
N ALA A 98 6.67 3.38 -10.65
CA ALA A 98 5.81 2.68 -9.69
C ALA A 98 6.32 1.26 -9.43
N VAL A 99 6.03 0.73 -8.24
CA VAL A 99 6.30 -0.65 -7.84
C VAL A 99 5.14 -1.18 -7.00
N GLY A 100 4.66 -2.37 -7.35
CA GLY A 100 3.67 -3.12 -6.58
C GLY A 100 4.08 -4.57 -6.45
N VAL A 101 3.20 -5.38 -5.85
CA VAL A 101 3.44 -6.80 -5.64
C VAL A 101 2.28 -7.63 -6.16
N HIS A 102 2.60 -8.71 -6.88
CA HIS A 102 1.63 -9.67 -7.35
C HIS A 102 2.27 -11.06 -7.49
N ASP A 103 1.59 -12.08 -6.96
CA ASP A 103 1.98 -13.49 -7.05
C ASP A 103 3.48 -13.72 -6.72
N ASP A 104 3.88 -13.33 -5.51
CA ASP A 104 5.24 -13.49 -4.96
C ASP A 104 6.36 -12.81 -5.78
N ALA A 105 6.03 -11.77 -6.55
CA ALA A 105 7.00 -10.98 -7.29
C ALA A 105 6.67 -9.49 -7.25
N PHE A 106 7.69 -8.67 -7.51
CA PHE A 106 7.48 -7.26 -7.80
C PHE A 106 6.92 -7.10 -9.20
N LEU A 107 5.97 -6.20 -9.36
CA LEU A 107 5.60 -5.59 -10.62
C LEU A 107 6.14 -4.17 -10.63
N VAL A 108 6.79 -3.79 -11.72
CA VAL A 108 7.40 -2.46 -11.85
C VAL A 108 6.94 -1.78 -13.13
N ALA A 109 6.77 -0.47 -13.07
CA ALA A 109 6.51 0.37 -14.25
C ALA A 109 7.70 1.28 -14.53
N GLY A 110 8.21 1.21 -15.76
CA GLY A 110 9.26 2.10 -16.27
C GLY A 110 8.72 3.45 -16.73
N GLU A 111 9.59 4.46 -16.75
CA GLU A 111 9.28 5.79 -17.32
C GLU A 111 8.88 5.73 -18.81
N ASP A 112 9.30 4.69 -19.52
CA ASP A 112 8.97 4.45 -20.93
C ASP A 112 7.61 3.75 -21.12
N GLY A 113 6.90 3.44 -20.03
CA GLY A 113 5.62 2.75 -20.04
C GLY A 113 5.71 1.24 -19.93
N GLY A 114 6.92 0.65 -19.89
CA GLY A 114 7.12 -0.79 -19.77
C GLY A 114 6.66 -1.33 -18.41
N ILE A 115 5.91 -2.43 -18.43
CA ILE A 115 5.50 -3.17 -17.22
C ILE A 115 6.24 -4.50 -17.19
N ASP A 116 7.05 -4.68 -16.15
CA ASP A 116 7.86 -5.87 -15.96
C ASP A 116 7.54 -6.56 -14.64
N ARG A 117 7.58 -7.90 -14.64
CA ARG A 117 7.51 -8.73 -13.45
C ARG A 117 8.92 -9.16 -13.07
N ILE A 118 9.31 -8.90 -11.82
CA ILE A 118 10.63 -9.23 -11.27
C ILE A 118 10.45 -10.12 -10.04
N ALA A 119 10.77 -11.41 -10.21
CA ALA A 119 10.87 -12.35 -9.12
C ALA A 119 12.27 -12.28 -8.51
N VAL A 120 12.35 -12.10 -7.20
CA VAL A 120 13.61 -12.09 -6.45
C VAL A 120 13.78 -13.35 -5.61
N ASP A 121 15.02 -13.79 -5.43
CA ASP A 121 15.35 -14.92 -4.60
C ASP A 121 15.38 -14.55 -3.09
N GLY A 122 15.77 -15.54 -2.28
CA GLY A 122 15.88 -15.41 -0.82
C GLY A 122 16.83 -14.31 -0.35
N GLU A 123 17.78 -13.90 -1.19
CA GLU A 123 18.81 -12.91 -0.89
C GLU A 123 18.49 -11.54 -1.51
N GLY A 124 17.31 -11.40 -2.13
CA GLY A 124 16.88 -10.17 -2.79
C GLY A 124 17.48 -9.97 -4.18
N SER A 125 18.17 -10.97 -4.74
CA SER A 125 18.72 -10.91 -6.10
C SER A 125 17.68 -11.33 -7.13
N VAL A 126 17.78 -10.83 -8.37
CA VAL A 126 16.87 -11.24 -9.45
C VAL A 126 16.99 -12.74 -9.70
N SER A 127 15.88 -13.44 -9.55
CA SER A 127 15.75 -14.84 -9.95
C SER A 127 15.19 -14.97 -11.37
N THR A 128 14.20 -14.15 -11.73
CA THR A 128 13.58 -14.13 -13.07
C THR A 128 12.96 -12.76 -13.32
N SER A 129 13.03 -12.31 -14.58
CA SER A 129 12.38 -11.10 -15.06
C SER A 129 11.59 -11.41 -16.34
N ALA A 130 10.38 -10.86 -16.46
CA ALA A 130 9.55 -11.04 -17.66
C ALA A 130 8.75 -9.77 -17.97
N HIS A 131 8.68 -9.41 -19.25
CA HIS A 131 7.93 -8.26 -19.73
C HIS A 131 6.45 -8.61 -19.92
N ALA A 132 5.56 -7.84 -19.31
CA ALA A 132 4.12 -8.05 -19.38
C ALA A 132 3.43 -7.22 -20.48
N GLY A 133 3.96 -6.03 -20.78
CA GLY A 133 3.40 -5.12 -21.79
C GLY A 133 3.76 -3.66 -21.54
N THR A 134 3.05 -2.75 -22.19
CA THR A 134 3.30 -1.30 -22.09
C THR A 134 2.00 -0.51 -21.91
N VAL A 135 2.04 0.56 -21.13
CA VAL A 135 0.95 1.52 -20.93
C VAL A 135 1.41 2.95 -21.23
N SER A 136 0.46 3.89 -21.36
CA SER A 136 0.78 5.31 -21.47
C SER A 136 0.77 5.97 -20.09
N ASP A 137 1.88 6.59 -19.67
CA ASP A 137 1.95 7.34 -18.39
C ASP A 137 1.56 6.47 -17.17
N PRO A 138 2.33 5.41 -16.84
CA PRO A 138 2.09 4.59 -15.65
C PRO A 138 2.25 5.43 -14.38
N ARG A 139 1.40 5.16 -13.37
CA ARG A 139 1.33 5.97 -12.14
C ARG A 139 1.37 5.17 -10.85
N ALA A 140 0.69 4.02 -10.79
CA ALA A 140 0.62 3.19 -9.59
C ALA A 140 0.41 1.72 -9.94
N ILE A 141 0.83 0.83 -9.03
CA ILE A 141 0.61 -0.62 -9.13
C ILE A 141 0.21 -1.16 -7.77
N ASP A 142 -0.92 -1.85 -7.69
CA ASP A 142 -1.28 -2.67 -6.51
C ASP A 142 -1.95 -3.97 -6.95
N GLY A 143 -1.49 -5.08 -6.36
CA GLY A 143 -1.87 -6.41 -6.80
C GLY A 143 -1.66 -6.56 -8.32
N PRO A 144 -2.64 -7.11 -9.06
CA PRO A 144 -2.53 -7.27 -10.50
C PRO A 144 -2.83 -5.98 -11.30
N LEU A 145 -3.22 -4.88 -10.65
CA LEU A 145 -3.69 -3.68 -11.34
C LEU A 145 -2.56 -2.68 -11.59
N VAL A 146 -2.67 -1.98 -12.71
CA VAL A 146 -1.78 -0.88 -13.08
C VAL A 146 -2.65 0.34 -13.41
N ALA A 147 -2.43 1.44 -12.69
CA ALA A 147 -3.00 2.74 -13.02
C ALA A 147 -2.11 3.44 -14.06
N ALA A 148 -2.75 3.96 -15.12
CA ALA A 148 -2.08 4.70 -16.17
C ALA A 148 -2.94 5.87 -16.67
N GLY A 149 -2.32 6.86 -17.30
CA GLY A 149 -3.02 8.04 -17.81
C GLY A 149 -4.13 7.72 -18.83
N ASP A 150 -4.03 6.59 -19.54
CA ASP A 150 -5.04 6.14 -20.49
C ASP A 150 -5.99 5.05 -19.96
N GLY A 151 -5.92 4.72 -18.67
CA GLY A 151 -6.89 3.86 -17.99
C GLY A 151 -6.26 2.87 -17.01
N VAL A 152 -7.04 1.87 -16.61
CA VAL A 152 -6.60 0.78 -15.75
C VAL A 152 -6.28 -0.45 -16.59
N TYR A 153 -5.20 -1.12 -16.24
CA TYR A 153 -4.76 -2.38 -16.84
C TYR A 153 -4.66 -3.46 -15.78
N GLN A 154 -4.72 -4.72 -16.21
CA GLN A 154 -4.55 -5.88 -15.36
C GLN A 154 -3.45 -6.78 -15.93
N VAL A 155 -2.49 -7.13 -15.09
CA VAL A 155 -1.49 -8.18 -15.35
C VAL A 155 -2.10 -9.53 -15.02
N SER A 156 -1.84 -10.51 -15.87
CA SER A 156 -2.25 -11.91 -15.68
C SER A 156 -1.12 -12.86 -16.08
N GLY A 157 -1.09 -14.05 -15.48
CA GLY A 157 -0.02 -15.03 -15.72
C GLY A 157 1.31 -14.66 -15.04
N GLY A 158 2.34 -15.47 -15.24
CA GLY A 158 3.65 -15.27 -14.60
C GLY A 158 3.78 -15.87 -13.19
N ASP A 159 2.73 -16.48 -12.64
CA ASP A 159 2.63 -17.16 -11.33
C ASP A 159 3.50 -18.44 -11.17
N GLY A 160 4.49 -18.64 -12.05
CA GLY A 160 5.33 -19.83 -12.05
C GLY A 160 4.71 -21.07 -12.73
N THR A 161 3.48 -20.98 -13.27
CA THR A 161 2.83 -22.08 -14.02
C THR A 161 3.29 -22.21 -15.48
N GLY A 162 4.26 -21.39 -15.91
CA GLY A 162 4.88 -21.46 -17.24
C GLY A 162 4.18 -20.64 -18.33
N SER A 163 3.23 -19.77 -17.95
CA SER A 163 2.67 -18.76 -18.85
C SER A 163 3.39 -17.43 -18.66
N ASP A 164 3.82 -16.80 -19.75
CA ASP A 164 4.39 -15.46 -19.70
C ASP A 164 3.34 -14.46 -19.17
N PRO A 165 3.75 -13.46 -18.37
CA PRO A 165 2.84 -12.42 -17.93
C PRO A 165 2.31 -11.64 -19.14
N ALA A 166 1.04 -11.24 -19.06
CA ALA A 166 0.38 -10.48 -20.11
C ALA A 166 -0.45 -9.35 -19.50
N LEU A 167 -0.36 -8.19 -20.13
CA LEU A 167 -1.07 -6.98 -19.75
C LEU A 167 -2.31 -6.77 -20.62
N ALA A 168 -3.46 -6.50 -20.00
CA ALA A 168 -4.71 -6.21 -20.68
C ALA A 168 -5.36 -4.92 -20.15
N ALA A 169 -5.85 -4.06 -21.05
CA ALA A 169 -6.65 -2.90 -20.66
C ALA A 169 -8.02 -3.35 -20.12
N VAL A 170 -8.41 -2.83 -18.96
CA VAL A 170 -9.68 -3.17 -18.29
C VAL A 170 -10.65 -1.99 -18.16
N GLY A 171 -10.30 -0.82 -18.70
CA GLY A 171 -11.20 0.31 -18.89
C GLY A 171 -10.78 1.57 -18.12
N LEU A 172 -11.73 2.48 -17.93
CA LEU A 172 -11.53 3.83 -17.36
C LEU A 172 -10.57 4.71 -18.17
N ASP A 173 -10.36 5.93 -17.69
CA ASP A 173 -9.41 6.93 -18.18
C ASP A 173 -8.82 7.70 -16.99
N ASP A 174 -7.69 8.38 -17.19
CA ASP A 174 -6.99 9.15 -16.14
C ASP A 174 -6.88 8.41 -14.80
N ALA A 175 -6.52 7.13 -14.81
CA ALA A 175 -6.30 6.37 -13.59
C ALA A 175 -5.08 6.95 -12.87
N ARG A 176 -5.22 7.23 -11.58
CA ARG A 176 -4.19 7.87 -10.74
C ARG A 176 -3.61 6.90 -9.76
N ASP A 177 -4.47 6.06 -9.17
CA ASP A 177 -4.11 5.06 -8.20
C ASP A 177 -5.06 3.86 -8.27
N VAL A 178 -4.64 2.71 -7.77
CA VAL A 178 -5.40 1.45 -7.78
C VAL A 178 -5.20 0.68 -6.48
N ALA A 179 -6.24 -0.05 -6.08
CA ALA A 179 -6.12 -1.08 -5.05
C ALA A 179 -6.57 -2.43 -5.64
N GLY A 180 -5.64 -3.38 -5.72
CA GLY A 180 -5.86 -4.70 -6.32
C GLY A 180 -6.19 -5.79 -5.31
N SER A 181 -6.00 -5.53 -4.02
CA SER A 181 -6.29 -6.47 -2.93
C SER A 181 -7.79 -6.47 -2.60
N GLY A 182 -8.44 -7.64 -2.68
CA GLY A 182 -9.87 -7.79 -2.39
C GLY A 182 -10.77 -7.26 -3.50
N MET A 183 -11.65 -6.31 -3.18
CA MET A 183 -12.48 -5.62 -4.19
C MET A 183 -11.58 -4.67 -5.00
N PRO A 184 -11.45 -4.85 -6.33
CA PRO A 184 -10.61 -3.96 -7.12
C PRO A 184 -11.16 -2.53 -7.14
N LEU A 185 -10.33 -1.55 -6.79
CA LEU A 185 -10.66 -0.13 -6.79
C LEU A 185 -9.73 0.66 -7.72
N ALA A 186 -10.24 1.75 -8.27
CA ALA A 186 -9.46 2.68 -9.09
C ALA A 186 -9.84 4.13 -8.78
N ALA A 187 -8.86 4.94 -8.42
CA ALA A 187 -8.98 6.38 -8.30
C ALA A 187 -8.69 7.03 -9.65
N THR A 188 -9.58 7.90 -10.13
CA THR A 188 -9.41 8.61 -11.40
C THR A 188 -9.68 10.10 -11.28
N GLY A 189 -9.38 10.84 -12.35
CA GLY A 189 -9.75 12.26 -12.47
C GLY A 189 -11.24 12.58 -12.37
N SER A 190 -12.14 11.58 -12.43
CA SER A 190 -13.60 11.78 -12.40
C SER A 190 -14.31 11.12 -11.22
N GLY A 191 -13.70 10.12 -10.59
CA GLY A 191 -14.33 9.38 -9.50
C GLY A 191 -13.44 8.31 -8.89
N LEU A 192 -13.93 7.75 -7.79
CA LEU A 192 -13.50 6.45 -7.31
C LEU A 192 -14.42 5.39 -7.92
N TYR A 193 -13.85 4.31 -8.43
CA TYR A 193 -14.58 3.21 -9.05
C TYR A 193 -14.25 1.87 -8.41
N TRP A 194 -15.20 0.95 -8.43
CA TRP A 194 -15.01 -0.44 -8.01
C TRP A 194 -15.38 -1.40 -9.15
N LEU A 195 -14.74 -2.57 -9.20
CA LEU A 195 -14.94 -3.55 -10.27
C LEU A 195 -15.99 -4.60 -9.88
N GLY A 196 -17.23 -4.39 -10.34
CA GLY A 196 -18.32 -5.37 -10.28
C GLY A 196 -18.53 -6.07 -11.62
N ASN A 197 -19.69 -5.88 -12.25
CA ASN A 197 -19.96 -6.32 -13.63
C ASN A 197 -19.37 -5.35 -14.69
N GLY A 198 -18.19 -4.82 -14.41
CA GLY A 198 -17.63 -3.62 -15.00
C GLY A 198 -17.34 -2.56 -13.93
N TRP A 199 -16.66 -1.47 -14.32
CA TRP A 199 -16.38 -0.37 -13.42
C TRP A 199 -17.67 0.38 -13.05
N MET A 200 -17.95 0.43 -11.75
CA MET A 200 -19.09 1.10 -11.15
C MET A 200 -18.58 2.26 -10.31
N THR A 201 -19.26 3.40 -10.36
CA THR A 201 -18.89 4.55 -9.54
C THR A 201 -19.14 4.23 -8.06
N ALA A 202 -18.11 4.39 -7.24
CA ALA A 202 -18.23 4.44 -5.78
C ALA A 202 -18.53 5.86 -5.34
N LEU A 203 -17.67 6.80 -5.74
CA LEU A 203 -17.75 8.21 -5.38
C LEU A 203 -17.50 9.08 -6.61
N GLU A 204 -18.27 10.14 -6.77
CA GLU A 204 -18.00 11.17 -7.79
C GLU A 204 -17.00 12.21 -7.27
N GLY A 205 -16.16 12.73 -8.17
CA GLY A 205 -15.16 13.74 -7.86
C GLY A 205 -13.73 13.27 -8.15
N VAL A 206 -12.77 14.19 -8.16
CA VAL A 206 -11.37 13.81 -8.41
C VAL A 206 -10.90 12.90 -7.27
N ALA A 207 -10.56 11.66 -7.59
CA ALA A 207 -9.97 10.71 -6.66
C ALA A 207 -8.47 10.63 -6.92
N GLU A 208 -7.65 10.83 -5.90
CA GLU A 208 -6.20 10.98 -6.04
C GLU A 208 -5.41 9.78 -5.54
N ALA A 209 -5.88 9.14 -4.47
CA ALA A 209 -5.25 7.96 -3.88
C ALA A 209 -6.32 6.96 -3.42
N VAL A 210 -5.99 5.67 -3.42
CA VAL A 210 -6.83 4.59 -2.90
C VAL A 210 -5.97 3.46 -2.34
N ALA A 211 -6.38 2.90 -1.20
CA ALA A 211 -5.78 1.70 -0.64
C ALA A 211 -6.88 0.77 -0.10
N ALA A 212 -6.64 -0.54 -0.10
CA ALA A 212 -7.54 -1.54 0.47
C ALA A 212 -6.75 -2.61 1.22
N ASP A 213 -7.37 -3.22 2.23
CA ASP A 213 -6.74 -4.30 3.02
C ASP A 213 -7.01 -5.70 2.45
N GLY A 214 -7.89 -5.81 1.46
CA GLY A 214 -8.33 -7.08 0.89
C GLY A 214 -9.52 -7.75 1.60
N ASP A 215 -9.87 -7.29 2.79
CA ASP A 215 -10.91 -7.86 3.67
C ASP A 215 -12.16 -6.97 3.75
N GLY A 216 -12.28 -6.00 2.85
CA GLY A 216 -13.45 -5.13 2.71
C GLY A 216 -13.29 -3.74 3.33
N HIS A 217 -12.12 -3.42 3.89
CA HIS A 217 -11.79 -2.04 4.27
C HIS A 217 -11.05 -1.34 3.13
N ALA A 218 -11.34 -0.06 2.96
CA ALA A 218 -10.61 0.79 2.04
C ALA A 218 -10.57 2.24 2.49
N MET A 219 -9.57 2.95 1.99
CA MET A 219 -9.41 4.40 2.09
C MET A 219 -9.28 4.97 0.69
N ALA A 220 -9.84 6.17 0.49
CA ALA A 220 -9.61 6.94 -0.71
C ALA A 220 -9.53 8.43 -0.37
N VAL A 221 -8.75 9.18 -1.16
CA VAL A 221 -8.76 10.64 -1.15
C VAL A 221 -9.61 11.11 -2.32
N VAL A 222 -10.78 11.69 -2.04
CA VAL A 222 -11.72 12.17 -3.06
C VAL A 222 -12.09 13.63 -2.77
N GLY A 223 -11.78 14.52 -3.71
CA GLY A 223 -12.02 15.95 -3.55
C GLY A 223 -11.25 16.60 -2.39
N GLY A 224 -10.10 16.02 -2.02
CA GLY A 224 -9.28 16.45 -0.88
C GLY A 224 -9.73 15.89 0.48
N GLU A 225 -10.82 15.11 0.54
CA GLU A 225 -11.30 14.50 1.78
C GLU A 225 -10.92 13.02 1.83
N ILE A 226 -10.55 12.51 3.02
CA ILE A 226 -10.41 11.07 3.23
C ILE A 226 -11.80 10.46 3.36
N ARG A 227 -12.04 9.42 2.58
CA ARG A 227 -13.21 8.55 2.62
C ARG A 227 -12.76 7.17 3.06
N VAL A 228 -13.49 6.56 3.99
CA VAL A 228 -13.23 5.20 4.48
C VAL A 228 -14.44 4.32 4.26
N HIS A 229 -14.18 3.07 3.88
CA HIS A 229 -15.13 1.99 3.72
C HIS A 229 -14.82 0.91 4.77
N GLY A 230 -15.86 0.33 5.38
CA GLY A 230 -15.71 -0.71 6.41
C GLY A 230 -16.26 -2.06 5.96
N ALA A 231 -15.70 -3.16 6.48
CA ALA A 231 -16.17 -4.51 6.13
C ALA A 231 -17.64 -4.76 6.51
N GLU A 232 -18.14 -4.17 7.61
CA GLU A 232 -19.54 -4.33 8.02
C GLU A 232 -20.54 -3.77 7.01
N GLU A 233 -20.14 -2.79 6.19
CA GLU A 233 -20.99 -2.20 5.15
C GLU A 233 -21.28 -3.20 4.01
N THR A 234 -20.44 -4.24 3.86
CA THR A 234 -20.69 -5.35 2.92
C THR A 234 -21.61 -6.44 3.48
N ALA A 235 -21.78 -6.50 4.80
CA ALA A 235 -22.57 -7.55 5.46
C ALA A 235 -24.10 -7.36 5.31
N GLY A 236 -24.53 -6.23 4.75
CA GLY A 236 -25.94 -5.86 4.51
C GLY A 236 -26.62 -6.54 3.31
N GLY A 237 -25.89 -7.36 2.54
CA GLY A 237 -26.45 -8.16 1.45
C GLY A 237 -26.48 -7.47 0.08
N THR A 238 -25.82 -6.32 -0.05
CA THR A 238 -25.41 -5.76 -1.34
C THR A 238 -23.89 -5.68 -1.34
N ASP A 239 -23.23 -6.44 -2.22
CA ASP A 239 -21.79 -6.31 -2.51
C ASP A 239 -21.46 -4.96 -3.20
N ALA A 240 -22.27 -3.92 -2.96
CA ALA A 240 -22.20 -2.63 -3.63
C ALA A 240 -21.31 -1.71 -2.81
N TRP A 241 -20.32 -1.12 -3.48
CA TRP A 241 -19.41 -0.13 -2.93
C TRP A 241 -19.81 1.26 -3.44
N ASP A 242 -21.05 1.67 -3.22
CA ASP A 242 -21.58 2.97 -3.65
C ASP A 242 -21.40 4.06 -2.56
N ASP A 243 -21.76 5.31 -2.87
CA ASP A 243 -21.51 6.46 -1.99
C ASP A 243 -22.05 6.28 -0.56
N GLU A 244 -23.11 5.51 -0.36
CA GLU A 244 -23.71 5.29 0.97
C GLU A 244 -22.83 4.45 1.89
N THR A 245 -21.92 3.64 1.33
CA THR A 245 -21.01 2.77 2.11
C THR A 245 -19.69 3.44 2.48
N TRP A 246 -19.46 4.68 2.02
CA TRP A 246 -18.27 5.46 2.34
C TRP A 246 -18.59 6.59 3.32
N ARG A 247 -17.75 6.75 4.34
CA ARG A 247 -17.86 7.84 5.32
C ARG A 247 -16.64 8.74 5.26
N VAL A 248 -16.85 10.03 5.55
CA VAL A 248 -15.74 10.98 5.73
C VAL A 248 -14.97 10.60 6.99
N ALA A 249 -13.64 10.66 6.91
CA ALA A 249 -12.74 10.54 8.04
C ALA A 249 -11.94 11.83 8.20
N ASP A 250 -12.09 12.49 9.35
CA ASP A 250 -11.31 13.68 9.68
C ASP A 250 -9.93 13.29 10.19
N LEU A 251 -8.88 13.78 9.53
CA LEU A 251 -7.53 13.71 10.08
C LEU A 251 -7.39 14.66 11.28
N PRO A 252 -6.50 14.34 12.24
CA PRO A 252 -6.22 15.19 13.39
C PRO A 252 -5.36 16.43 13.03
N VAL A 253 -5.17 16.69 11.73
CA VAL A 253 -4.41 17.79 11.15
C VAL A 253 -5.16 18.39 9.95
N ASP A 254 -4.91 19.67 9.68
CA ASP A 254 -5.48 20.41 8.54
C ASP A 254 -4.49 20.37 7.36
N GLU A 255 -4.25 19.17 6.84
CA GLU A 255 -3.31 18.89 5.75
C GLU A 255 -3.90 17.83 4.83
N ASP A 256 -3.71 17.98 3.51
CA ASP A 256 -4.21 17.04 2.51
C ASP A 256 -3.43 15.72 2.56
N ALA A 257 -4.15 14.60 2.59
CA ALA A 257 -3.56 13.27 2.47
C ALA A 257 -3.18 12.98 1.01
N VAL A 258 -1.98 12.42 0.80
CA VAL A 258 -1.44 12.13 -0.54
C VAL A 258 -1.02 10.68 -0.73
N ALA A 259 -0.80 9.93 0.36
CA ALA A 259 -0.51 8.51 0.30
C ALA A 259 -1.29 7.77 1.39
N LEU A 260 -1.79 6.59 1.04
CA LEU A 260 -2.62 5.74 1.89
C LEU A 260 -2.00 4.34 1.96
N GLY A 261 -2.12 3.68 3.10
CA GLY A 261 -1.63 2.31 3.24
C GLY A 261 -2.36 1.53 4.33
N TYR A 262 -2.37 0.22 4.18
CA TYR A 262 -2.86 -0.72 5.18
C TYR A 262 -1.75 -1.65 5.66
N GLY A 263 -1.76 -1.92 6.97
CA GLY A 263 -1.02 -3.02 7.59
C GLY A 263 -1.95 -3.79 8.50
N PRO A 264 -1.49 -4.88 9.15
CA PRO A 264 -2.36 -5.71 9.99
C PRO A 264 -2.99 -4.90 11.14
N GLY A 265 -4.29 -4.62 10.99
CA GLY A 265 -5.05 -3.80 11.94
C GLY A 265 -4.67 -2.31 11.98
N LEU A 266 -3.96 -1.80 10.97
CA LEU A 266 -3.52 -0.40 10.89
C LEU A 266 -3.95 0.23 9.57
N SER A 267 -4.51 1.44 9.66
CA SER A 267 -4.72 2.37 8.55
C SER A 267 -3.71 3.49 8.66
N VAL A 268 -3.01 3.82 7.58
CA VAL A 268 -2.05 4.93 7.52
C VAL A 268 -2.43 5.90 6.41
N ALA A 269 -2.33 7.19 6.74
CA ALA A 269 -2.37 8.28 5.77
C ALA A 269 -1.14 9.15 5.96
N VAL A 270 -0.46 9.51 4.88
CA VAL A 270 0.64 10.47 4.90
C VAL A 270 0.20 11.73 4.17
N THR A 271 0.40 12.88 4.80
CA THR A 271 -0.02 14.17 4.26
C THR A 271 1.06 14.82 3.39
N ALA A 272 0.67 15.74 2.51
CA ALA A 272 1.59 16.58 1.74
C ALA A 272 2.54 17.40 2.63
N GLY A 273 2.13 17.68 3.88
CA GLY A 273 2.94 18.37 4.89
C GLY A 273 3.99 17.48 5.58
N GLY A 274 4.01 16.18 5.29
CA GLY A 274 4.93 15.22 5.91
C GLY A 274 4.51 14.76 7.30
N THR A 275 3.22 14.75 7.56
CA THR A 275 2.63 14.19 8.77
C THR A 275 2.18 12.76 8.47
N LEU A 276 2.64 11.81 9.28
CA LEU A 276 2.10 10.45 9.25
C LEU A 276 0.95 10.36 10.26
N CYS A 277 -0.21 9.96 9.79
CA CYS A 277 -1.40 9.67 10.56
C CYS A 277 -1.61 8.15 10.59
N VAL A 278 -1.94 7.58 11.75
CA VAL A 278 -2.21 6.15 11.93
C VAL A 278 -3.47 5.94 12.75
N ASP A 279 -4.30 4.99 12.36
CA ASP A 279 -5.49 4.53 13.10
C ASP A 279 -5.42 3.00 13.28
N ALA A 280 -5.62 2.55 14.53
CA ALA A 280 -5.66 1.13 14.90
C ALA A 280 -7.08 0.68 15.33
N GLY A 281 -8.11 1.46 15.01
CA GLY A 281 -9.52 1.19 15.31
C GLY A 281 -10.11 2.04 16.44
N ASP A 282 -9.30 2.86 17.13
CA ASP A 282 -9.74 3.79 18.18
C ASP A 282 -9.56 5.27 17.80
N GLY A 283 -9.23 5.53 16.54
CA GLY A 283 -9.16 6.85 15.93
C GLY A 283 -7.73 7.31 15.63
N TRP A 284 -7.62 8.29 14.74
CA TRP A 284 -6.35 8.77 14.22
C TRP A 284 -5.43 9.40 15.28
N ARG A 285 -4.17 8.96 15.27
CA ARG A 285 -3.00 9.60 15.89
C ARG A 285 -2.09 10.12 14.79
N HIS A 286 -1.22 11.07 15.12
CA HIS A 286 -0.29 11.61 14.14
C HIS A 286 1.07 11.95 14.75
N GLN A 287 2.06 12.02 13.88
CA GLN A 287 3.38 12.55 14.18
C GLN A 287 3.92 13.26 12.94
N VAL A 288 4.45 14.46 13.12
CA VAL A 288 5.18 15.15 12.06
C VAL A 288 6.52 14.44 11.88
N VAL A 289 6.71 13.84 10.71
CA VAL A 289 7.95 13.16 10.30
C VAL A 289 8.86 14.16 9.59
N GLY A 290 8.28 15.21 8.99
CA GLY A 290 9.02 16.31 8.35
C GLY A 290 9.55 15.96 6.97
N VAL A 291 8.94 14.97 6.32
CA VAL A 291 9.17 14.64 4.92
C VAL A 291 8.38 15.57 4.00
N ARG A 292 8.79 15.67 2.74
CA ARG A 292 8.10 16.44 1.70
C ARG A 292 8.05 15.61 0.45
N ASP A 293 7.15 15.99 -0.46
CA ASP A 293 7.07 15.39 -1.78
C ASP A 293 6.95 13.86 -1.64
N VAL A 294 5.93 13.45 -0.87
CA VAL A 294 5.61 12.05 -0.56
C VAL A 294 4.97 11.43 -1.78
N GLU A 295 5.51 10.30 -2.22
CA GLU A 295 5.10 9.62 -3.45
C GLU A 295 4.42 8.27 -3.18
N GLY A 296 4.59 7.70 -1.97
CA GLY A 296 3.95 6.42 -1.62
C GLY A 296 4.23 5.98 -0.19
N VAL A 297 3.46 5.01 0.30
CA VAL A 297 3.67 4.38 1.61
C VAL A 297 3.33 2.89 1.57
N ALA A 298 4.19 2.07 2.16
CA ALA A 298 3.95 0.63 2.33
C ALA A 298 4.25 0.20 3.77
N LEU A 299 3.50 -0.79 4.27
CA LEU A 299 3.62 -1.30 5.63
C LEU A 299 4.17 -2.72 5.63
N ALA A 300 5.13 -2.99 6.51
CA ALA A 300 5.68 -4.31 6.72
C ALA A 300 5.59 -4.71 8.19
N VAL A 301 5.24 -5.97 8.46
CA VAL A 301 5.33 -6.51 9.81
C VAL A 301 6.79 -6.84 10.12
N VAL A 302 7.23 -6.51 11.32
CA VAL A 302 8.54 -6.90 11.82
C VAL A 302 8.35 -7.97 12.88
N GLU A 303 8.83 -9.17 12.58
CA GLU A 303 8.88 -10.32 13.50
C GLU A 303 10.10 -10.29 14.42
#